data_AF-A0A504JFA1-F1
#
_entry.id   AF-A0A504JFA1-F1
#
_cell.length_a   1.000
_cell.length_b   1.000
_cell.length_c   1.000
_cell.angle_alpha   90.00
_cell.angle_beta   90.00
_cell.angle_gamma   90.00
#
_symmetry.space_group_name_H-M   'P 1'
#
loop_
_entity.id
_entity.type
_entity.pdbx_description
1 polymer ?
#
loop_
_entity_poly.entity_id
_entity_poly.type
_entity_poly.pdbx_seq_one_letter_code
_entity_poly.pdbx_strand_id
1 'polypeptide(L)'
;MQTQGQQQKNVFINEVLAALHLSTNQFMYNLVHYHHYEVILYAWMTKLYKKGKSSDEAIQLIYKARNLFMLNYYKTTCKAFQK
;
A
#
# COMPACT_ATOMS: atom_id res chain seq x y z
N MET A 1 6.86 15.76 -21.61
CA MET A 1 7.70 16.25 -20.48
C MET A 1 7.13 15.67 -19.20
N GLN A 2 7.74 14.61 -18.65
CA GLN A 2 7.32 14.12 -17.33
C GLN A 2 7.76 15.15 -16.29
N THR A 3 6.82 15.77 -15.60
CA THR A 3 7.08 16.70 -14.50
C THR A 3 7.86 15.98 -13.40
N GLN A 4 8.96 16.57 -12.91
CA GLN A 4 9.88 15.99 -11.93
C GLN A 4 9.17 15.33 -10.71
N GLY A 5 8.06 15.91 -10.25
CA GLY A 5 7.24 15.33 -9.17
C GLY A 5 6.61 13.97 -9.49
N GLN A 6 6.31 13.68 -10.76
CA GLN A 6 5.77 12.38 -11.16
C GLN A 6 6.86 11.30 -11.16
N GLN A 7 8.10 11.66 -11.54
CA GLN A 7 9.23 10.74 -11.45
C GLN A 7 9.57 10.41 -9.99
N GLN A 8 9.60 11.42 -9.11
CA GLN A 8 9.82 11.21 -7.68
C GLN A 8 8.73 10.35 -7.03
N LYS A 9 7.45 10.58 -7.39
CA LYS A 9 6.34 9.74 -6.92
C LYS A 9 6.51 8.29 -7.36
N ASN A 10 6.92 8.06 -8.60
CA ASN A 10 7.13 6.70 -9.13
C ASN A 10 8.27 5.98 -8.41
N VAL A 11 9.37 6.68 -8.12
CA VAL A 11 10.48 6.12 -7.32
C VAL A 11 10.00 5.73 -5.93
N PHE A 12 9.33 6.65 -5.23
CA PHE A 12 8.75 6.38 -3.91
C PHE A 12 7.82 5.16 -3.91
N ILE A 13 6.92 5.06 -4.90
CA ILE A 13 6.01 3.91 -5.01
C ILE A 13 6.78 2.62 -5.25
N ASN A 14 7.77 2.63 -6.15
CA ASN A 14 8.56 1.43 -6.45
C ASN A 14 9.35 0.95 -5.24
N GLU A 15 9.93 1.85 -4.44
CA GLU A 15 10.63 1.50 -3.20
C GLU A 15 9.69 0.83 -2.20
N VAL A 16 8.48 1.37 -2.02
CA VAL A 16 7.46 0.77 -1.16
C VAL A 16 7.02 -0.60 -1.68
N LEU A 17 6.77 -0.75 -2.99
CA LEU A 17 6.38 -2.02 -3.58
C LEU A 17 7.48 -3.08 -3.44
N ALA A 18 8.74 -2.70 -3.66
CA ALA A 18 9.89 -3.59 -3.49
C ALA A 18 10.01 -4.08 -2.04
N ALA A 19 9.85 -3.18 -1.06
CA ALA A 19 9.88 -3.53 0.36
C ALA A 19 8.71 -4.40 0.81
N LEU A 20 7.59 -4.38 0.08
CA LEU A 20 6.43 -5.25 0.30
C LEU A 20 6.50 -6.55 -0.52
N HIS A 21 7.59 -6.77 -1.26
CA HIS A 21 7.79 -7.91 -2.17
C HIS A 21 6.69 -8.03 -3.24
N LEU A 22 6.21 -6.89 -3.76
CA LEU A 22 5.20 -6.83 -4.81
C LEU A 22 5.87 -6.54 -6.17
N SER A 23 5.50 -7.32 -7.18
CA SER A 23 5.89 -7.02 -8.57
C SER A 23 5.20 -5.75 -9.05
N THR A 24 5.96 -4.75 -9.48
CA THR A 24 5.42 -3.50 -10.02
C THR A 24 4.48 -3.74 -11.19
N ASN A 25 4.84 -4.63 -12.13
CA ASN A 25 4.00 -4.90 -13.31
C ASN A 25 2.66 -5.52 -12.92
N GLN A 26 2.68 -6.52 -12.03
CA GLN A 26 1.45 -7.15 -11.54
C GLN A 26 0.60 -6.16 -10.75
N PHE A 27 1.24 -5.36 -9.90
CA PHE A 27 0.56 -4.35 -9.10
C PHE A 27 -0.15 -3.33 -9.99
N MET A 28 0.53 -2.81 -11.02
CA MET A 28 -0.05 -1.83 -11.93
C MET A 28 -1.17 -2.42 -12.79
N TYR A 29 -1.01 -3.67 -13.25
CA TYR A 29 -2.08 -4.40 -13.93
C TYR A 29 -3.33 -4.50 -13.04
N ASN A 30 -3.18 -4.99 -11.82
CA ASN A 30 -4.27 -5.14 -10.85
C ASN A 30 -4.90 -3.78 -10.47
N LEU A 31 -4.09 -2.73 -10.37
CA LEU A 31 -4.55 -1.38 -10.07
C LEU A 31 -5.47 -0.83 -11.17
N VAL A 32 -5.11 -0.99 -12.44
CA VAL A 32 -5.94 -0.55 -13.58
C VAL A 32 -7.24 -1.34 -13.65
N HIS A 33 -7.23 -2.60 -13.21
CA HIS A 33 -8.42 -3.46 -13.12
C HIS A 33 -9.18 -3.30 -11.79
N TYR A 34 -8.89 -2.26 -11.00
CA TYR A 34 -9.60 -1.92 -9.77
C TYR A 34 -9.63 -3.04 -8.71
N HIS A 35 -8.60 -3.88 -8.66
CA HIS A 35 -8.47 -4.84 -7.56
C HIS A 35 -8.35 -4.09 -6.23
N HIS A 36 -9.22 -4.45 -5.28
CA HIS A 36 -9.40 -3.70 -4.03
C HIS A 36 -8.10 -3.51 -3.26
N TYR A 37 -7.26 -4.54 -3.19
CA TYR A 37 -6.00 -4.49 -2.44
C TYR A 37 -5.04 -3.43 -3.01
N GLU A 38 -4.80 -3.45 -4.32
CA GLU A 38 -3.91 -2.53 -5.01
C GLU A 38 -4.44 -1.10 -5.02
N VAL A 39 -5.76 -0.92 -5.16
CA VAL A 39 -6.41 0.39 -5.07
C VAL A 39 -6.21 1.02 -3.69
N ILE A 40 -6.45 0.25 -2.62
CA ILE A 40 -6.26 0.73 -1.24
C ILE A 40 -4.78 1.06 -0.99
N LEU A 41 -3.88 0.16 -1.39
CA LEU A 41 -2.45 0.36 -1.19
C LEU A 41 -1.93 1.58 -1.96
N TYR A 42 -2.33 1.76 -3.21
CA TYR A 42 -1.97 2.92 -4.02
C TYR A 42 -2.49 4.24 -3.42
N ALA A 43 -3.71 4.23 -2.87
CA ALA A 43 -4.28 5.38 -2.18
C ALA A 43 -3.47 5.74 -0.93
N TRP A 44 -3.05 4.75 -0.14
CA TRP A 44 -2.18 4.96 1.03
C TRP A 44 -0.82 5.53 0.62
N MET A 45 -0.14 4.91 -0.35
CA MET A 45 1.15 5.39 -0.84
C MET A 45 1.05 6.83 -1.36
N THR A 46 0.01 7.14 -2.15
CA THR A 46 -0.21 8.49 -2.67
C THR A 46 -0.45 9.50 -1.55
N LYS A 47 -1.22 9.13 -0.51
CA LYS A 47 -1.46 10.00 0.65
C LYS A 47 -0.20 10.24 1.47
N LEU A 48 0.65 9.24 1.63
CA LEU A 48 1.92 9.34 2.37
C LEU A 48 2.93 10.20 1.61
N TYR A 49 3.06 9.99 0.30
CA TYR A 49 3.88 10.84 -0.57
C TYR A 49 3.46 12.31 -0.51
N LYS A 50 2.14 12.60 -0.61
CA LYS A 50 1.61 13.98 -0.50
C LYS A 50 1.88 14.63 0.86
N LYS A 51 2.08 13.83 1.92
CA LYS A 51 2.46 14.30 3.25
C LYS A 51 3.97 14.48 3.43
N GLY A 52 4.77 14.26 2.38
CA GLY A 52 6.22 14.37 2.45
C GLY A 52 6.88 13.28 3.29
N LYS A 53 6.23 12.12 3.46
CA LYS A 53 6.82 10.99 4.18
C LYS A 53 7.92 10.34 3.36
N SER A 54 8.99 9.92 4.03
CA SER A 54 10.04 9.12 3.39
C SER A 54 9.51 7.71 3.07
N SER A 55 10.18 7.01 2.15
CA SER A 55 9.83 5.63 1.80
C SER A 55 9.90 4.70 3.02
N ASP A 56 10.93 4.83 3.86
CA ASP A 56 11.07 4.05 5.10
C ASP A 56 9.91 4.28 6.07
N GLU A 57 9.53 5.54 6.32
CA GLU A 57 8.37 5.86 7.16
C GLU A 57 7.08 5.27 6.57
N ALA A 58 6.90 5.39 5.26
CA ALA A 58 5.72 4.89 4.57
C ALA A 58 5.62 3.36 4.64
N ILE A 59 6.72 2.65 4.45
CA ILE A 59 6.82 1.19 4.59
C ILE A 59 6.37 0.75 5.99
N GLN A 60 6.92 1.37 7.04
CA GLN A 60 6.54 1.05 8.42
C GLN A 60 5.06 1.30 8.70
N LEU A 61 4.51 2.41 8.21
CA LEU A 61 3.09 2.75 8.38
C LEU A 61 2.19 1.76 7.64
N ILE A 62 2.56 1.34 6.43
CA ILE A 62 1.81 0.36 5.66
C ILE A 62 1.84 -1.01 6.34
N TYR A 63 2.99 -1.45 6.85
CA TYR A 63 3.08 -2.69 7.63
C TYR A 63 2.18 -2.64 8.88
N LYS A 64 2.21 -1.54 9.64
CA LYS A 64 1.33 -1.34 10.80
C LYS A 64 -0.14 -1.39 10.40
N ALA A 65 -0.53 -0.71 9.32
CA ALA A 65 -1.90 -0.70 8.83
C ALA A 65 -2.37 -2.10 8.37
N ARG A 66 -1.54 -2.84 7.63
CA ARG A 66 -1.80 -4.23 7.23
C ARG A 66 -2.00 -5.13 8.46
N ASN A 67 -1.12 -5.02 9.45
CA ASN A 67 -1.22 -5.81 10.68
C ASN A 67 -2.51 -5.49 11.46
N LEU A 68 -2.87 -4.22 11.60
CA LEU A 68 -4.12 -3.81 12.26
C LEU A 68 -5.35 -4.33 11.50
N PHE A 69 -5.35 -4.26 10.17
CA PHE A 69 -6.43 -4.77 9.35
C PHE A 69 -6.59 -6.30 9.52
N MET A 70 -5.49 -7.05 9.44
CA MET A 70 -5.47 -8.50 9.67
C MET A 70 -5.94 -8.85 11.09
N LEU A 71 -5.42 -8.17 12.12
CA LEU A 71 -5.82 -8.40 13.50
C LEU A 71 -7.30 -8.11 13.74
N ASN A 72 -7.84 -7.05 13.14
CA ASN A 72 -9.27 -6.74 13.24
C ASN A 72 -10.11 -7.80 12.52
N TYR A 73 -9.69 -8.26 11.34
CA TYR A 73 -10.34 -9.35 10.62
C TYR A 73 -10.35 -10.65 11.43
N TYR A 74 -9.24 -11.02 12.07
CA TYR A 74 -9.20 -12.19 12.96
C TYR A 74 -10.09 -11.99 14.19
N LYS A 75 -10.09 -10.81 14.82
CA LYS A 75 -10.97 -10.54 15.97
C LYS A 75 -12.45 -10.66 15.64
N THR A 76 -12.87 -10.22 14.45
CA THR A 76 -14.27 -10.33 14.02
C THR A 76 -14.64 -11.76 13.63
N THR A 77 -13.76 -12.46 12.92
CA THR A 77 -14.01 -13.84 12.48
C THR A 77 -13.87 -14.87 13.60
N CYS A 78 -12.90 -14.75 14.52
CA CYS A 78 -12.81 -15.62 15.69
C CYS A 78 -14.02 -15.50 16.62
N LYS A 79 -14.60 -14.30 16.77
CA LYS A 79 -15.86 -14.12 17.51
C LYS A 79 -17.05 -14.82 16.83
N ALA A 80 -17.01 -14.99 15.50
CA ALA A 80 -18.04 -15.69 14.75
C ALA A 80 -17.91 -17.22 14.83
N PHE A 81 -16.72 -17.75 15.14
CA PHE A 81 -16.46 -19.19 15.31
C PHE A 81 -16.65 -19.70 16.75
N GLN A 82 -16.91 -18.82 17.72
CA GLN A 82 -17.16 -19.16 19.13
C GLN A 82 -18.66 -19.13 19.51
N LYS A 83 -19.55 -19.11 18.52
CA LYS A 83 -21.01 -19.28 18.68
C LYS A 83 -21.45 -20.53 17.94
#